data_AF-A0A5K1BXE9-F1
#
_entry.id   AF-A0A5K1BXE9-F1
#
_cell.length_a   1.000
_cell.length_b   1.000
_cell.length_c   1.000
_cell.angle_alpha   90.00
_cell.angle_beta   90.00
_cell.angle_gamma   90.00
#
_symmetry.space_group_name_H-M   'P 1'
#
loop_
_entity.id
_entity.type
_entity.pdbx_description
1 polymer ?
#
loop_
_entity_poly.entity_id
_entity_poly.type
_entity_poly.pdbx_seq_one_letter_code
_entity_poly.pdbx_strand_id
1 'polypeptide(L)' 'ASAAETDINGDHHIILCRVIMGNVEEVQFGSEQACPSCDEFDNGVDDALNTKRYILWSTNMNSHILPECVLTFRDYLHPK' A
#
# COMPACT_ATOMS: atom_id res chain seq x y z
N ALA A 1 10.20 -5.85 -0.72
CA ALA A 1 8.77 -5.88 -1.06
C ALA A 1 8.16 -6.98 -0.22
N SER A 2 7.09 -6.71 0.53
CA SER A 2 6.28 -7.80 1.08
C SER A 2 5.49 -8.35 -0.10
N ALA A 3 5.82 -9.57 -0.52
CA ALA A 3 5.00 -10.31 -1.46
C ALA A 3 3.76 -10.82 -0.72
N ALA A 4 2.63 -10.94 -1.41
CA ALA A 4 1.46 -11.60 -0.83
C ALA A 4 1.85 -13.02 -0.40
N GLU A 5 1.63 -13.34 0.87
CA GLU A 5 1.94 -14.67 1.42
C GLU A 5 1.02 -15.73 0.78
N THR A 6 1.56 -16.93 0.60
CA THR A 6 0.80 -18.07 0.09
C THR A 6 -0.10 -18.62 1.19
N ASP A 7 -1.39 -18.82 0.89
CA ASP A 7 -2.34 -19.42 1.81
C ASP A 7 -2.19 -20.96 1.89
N ILE A 8 -3.03 -21.59 2.72
CA ILE A 8 -3.05 -23.05 2.90
C ILE A 8 -3.42 -23.83 1.62
N ASN A 9 -4.03 -23.17 0.63
CA ASN A 9 -4.46 -23.75 -0.63
C ASN A 9 -3.40 -23.61 -1.74
N GLY A 10 -2.31 -22.88 -1.47
CA GLY A 10 -1.29 -22.54 -2.45
C GLY A 10 -1.61 -21.26 -3.25
N ASP A 11 -2.57 -20.46 -2.81
CA ASP A 11 -3.03 -19.24 -3.47
C ASP A 11 -2.42 -17.99 -2.84
N HIS A 12 -2.11 -16.99 -3.68
CA HIS A 12 -1.73 -15.65 -3.27
C HIS A 12 -2.90 -14.69 -3.49
N HIS A 13 -3.10 -13.76 -2.56
CA HIS A 13 -4.17 -12.78 -2.64
C HIS A 13 -3.63 -11.35 -2.53
N ILE A 14 -3.96 -10.51 -3.50
CA ILE A 14 -3.67 -9.07 -3.46
C ILE A 14 -5.00 -8.33 -3.59
N ILE A 15 -5.16 -7.24 -2.84
CA ILE A 15 -6.32 -6.36 -2.96
C ILE A 15 -5.91 -5.17 -3.84
N LEU A 16 -6.63 -4.95 -4.94
CA LEU A 16 -6.56 -3.69 -5.67
C LEU A 16 -7.45 -2.69 -4.95
N CYS A 17 -6.87 -1.55 -4.58
CA CYS A 17 -7.59 -0.46 -3.91
C CYS A 17 -7.58 0.80 -4.76
N ARG A 18 -8.68 1.55 -4.70
CA ARG A 18 -8.67 2.98 -5.02
C ARG A 18 -8.32 3.75 -3.76
N VAL A 19 -7.40 4.68 -3.91
CA VAL A 19 -6.88 5.45 -2.79
C VAL A 19 -6.99 6.94 -3.07
N ILE A 20 -7.50 7.69 -2.09
CA ILE A 20 -7.43 9.15 -2.10
C ILE A 20 -6.10 9.54 -1.47
N MET A 21 -5.14 9.98 -2.29
CA MET A 21 -3.80 10.34 -1.78
C MET A 21 -3.74 11.74 -1.18
N GLY A 22 -4.55 12.68 -1.65
CA GLY A 22 -4.50 14.07 -1.18
C GLY A 22 -3.19 14.77 -1.53
N ASN A 23 -2.78 15.74 -0.71
CA ASN A 23 -1.46 16.36 -0.79
C ASN A 23 -0.42 15.44 -0.17
N VAL A 24 0.61 15.06 -0.92
CA VAL A 24 1.55 14.02 -0.51
C VAL A 24 2.90 14.60 -0.07
N GLU A 25 3.48 13.99 0.96
CA GLU A 25 4.87 14.21 1.34
C GLU A 25 5.76 13.05 0.92
N GLU A 26 7.04 13.32 0.67
CA GLU A 26 8.02 12.27 0.48
C GLU A 26 8.52 11.77 1.85
N VAL A 27 8.32 10.48 2.13
CA VAL A 27 8.72 9.85 3.38
C VAL A 27 10.02 9.10 3.18
N GLN A 28 11.07 9.56 3.87
CA GLN A 28 12.40 8.98 3.75
C GLN A 28 12.44 7.54 4.25
N PHE A 29 13.26 6.71 3.59
CA PHE A 29 13.48 5.33 4.02
C PHE A 29 14.06 5.30 5.45
N GLY A 30 13.41 4.55 6.34
CA GLY A 30 13.78 4.49 7.76
C GLY A 30 13.17 5.59 8.63
N SER A 31 12.23 6.38 8.09
CA SER A 31 11.47 7.36 8.89
C SER A 31 10.69 6.68 10.02
N GLU A 32 10.64 7.34 11.18
CA GLU A 32 9.83 6.96 12.34
C GLU A 32 8.45 7.65 12.36
N GLN A 33 8.08 8.33 11.27
CA GLN A 33 6.77 8.98 11.13
C GLN A 33 5.63 7.97 11.28
N ALA A 34 4.61 8.34 12.06
CA ALA A 34 3.39 7.56 12.27
C ALA A 34 2.12 8.29 11.78
N CYS A 35 2.27 9.54 11.35
CA CYS A 35 1.22 10.42 10.81
C CYS A 35 1.89 11.45 9.87
N PRO A 36 1.12 12.31 9.18
CA PRO A 36 1.70 13.37 8.36
C PRO A 36 2.69 14.24 9.14
N SER A 37 3.73 14.75 8.48
CA SER A 37 4.70 15.66 9.12
C SER A 37 4.11 17.02 9.52
N CYS A 38 3.05 17.47 8.83
CA CYS A 38 2.27 18.65 9.19
C CYS A 38 0.85 18.59 8.58
N ASP A 39 0.01 19.54 8.97
CA ASP A 39 -1.40 19.63 8.56
C ASP A 39 -1.59 19.91 7.05
N GLU A 40 -0.52 20.25 6.32
CA GLU A 40 -0.59 20.46 4.87
C GLU A 40 -0.59 19.14 4.09
N PHE A 41 -0.18 18.03 4.71
CA PHE A 41 -0.05 16.73 4.05
C PHE A 41 -1.11 15.74 4.52
N ASP A 42 -1.61 14.95 3.58
CA ASP A 42 -2.61 13.92 3.82
C ASP A 42 -1.97 12.53 3.95
N ASN A 43 -1.02 12.18 3.08
CA ASN A 43 -0.42 10.85 2.97
C ASN A 43 1.03 10.92 2.44
N GLY A 44 1.74 9.79 2.42
CA GLY A 44 3.14 9.72 2.01
C GLY A 44 3.39 8.98 0.70
N VAL A 45 4.52 9.28 0.06
CA VAL A 45 5.11 8.54 -1.06
C VAL A 45 6.60 8.29 -0.80
N ASP A 46 7.18 7.28 -1.44
CA ASP A 46 8.62 6.99 -1.31
C ASP A 46 9.52 7.89 -2.16
N ASP A 47 9.02 8.36 -3.29
CA ASP A 47 9.69 9.29 -4.21
C ASP A 47 8.61 10.13 -4.90
N ALA A 48 8.73 11.46 -4.85
CA ALA A 48 7.73 12.38 -5.40
C ALA A 48 7.70 12.42 -6.94
N LEU A 49 8.78 12.00 -7.61
CA LEU A 49 8.89 12.01 -9.07
C LEU A 49 8.60 10.64 -9.68
N ASN A 50 8.96 9.56 -8.99
CA ASN A 50 8.85 8.18 -9.46
C ASN A 50 8.34 7.24 -8.35
N THR A 51 7.12 7.48 -7.91
CA THR A 51 6.50 6.75 -6.81
C THR A 51 6.37 5.25 -7.10
N LYS A 52 6.87 4.43 -6.18
CA LYS A 52 6.70 2.97 -6.20
C LYS A 52 5.95 2.46 -4.97
N ARG A 53 5.86 3.27 -3.92
CA ARG A 53 5.16 2.93 -2.67
C ARG A 53 4.37 4.12 -2.19
N TYR A 54 3.15 3.84 -1.77
CA TYR A 54 2.25 4.80 -1.15
C TYR A 54 2.13 4.45 0.33
N ILE A 55 2.12 5.47 1.18
CA ILE A 55 2.01 5.33 2.63
C ILE A 55 0.71 6.01 3.04
N LEU A 56 -0.24 5.21 3.51
CA LEU A 56 -1.49 5.71 4.08
C LEU A 56 -1.35 5.72 5.59
N TRP A 57 -1.53 6.88 6.19
CA TRP A 57 -1.53 6.99 7.65
C TRP A 57 -2.79 6.35 8.21
N SER A 58 -2.67 5.76 9.39
CA SER A 58 -3.79 5.07 10.05
C SER A 58 -5.00 5.98 10.29
N THR A 59 -4.76 7.28 10.47
CA THR A 59 -5.78 8.34 10.56
C THR A 59 -6.70 8.41 9.34
N ASN A 60 -6.20 8.03 8.16
CA ASN A 60 -6.91 8.15 6.88
C ASN A 60 -7.35 6.80 6.30
N MET A 61 -6.87 5.68 6.85
CA MET A 61 -7.07 4.33 6.29
C MET A 61 -8.54 3.96 6.03
N ASN A 62 -9.47 4.30 6.93
CA ASN A 62 -10.87 3.91 6.83
C ASN A 62 -11.71 4.79 5.88
N SER A 63 -11.23 5.99 5.57
CA SER A 63 -11.94 6.96 4.73
C SER A 63 -11.34 7.10 3.34
N HIS A 64 -10.06 6.76 3.18
CA HIS A 64 -9.30 6.99 1.95
C HIS A 64 -9.01 5.73 1.14
N ILE A 65 -9.37 4.54 1.66
CA ILE A 65 -9.17 3.26 0.96
C ILE A 65 -10.53 2.68 0.58
N LEU A 66 -10.73 2.46 -0.72
CA LEU A 66 -11.83 1.65 -1.24
C LEU A 66 -11.26 0.38 -1.87
N PRO A 67 -11.43 -0.80 -1.25
CA PRO A 67 -11.12 -2.08 -1.87
C PRO A 67 -12.00 -2.27 -3.12
N GLU A 68 -11.38 -2.44 -4.29
CA GLU A 68 -12.08 -2.57 -5.56
C GLU A 68 -12.22 -4.04 -5.97
N CYS A 69 -11.14 -4.81 -5.87
CA CYS A 69 -11.18 -6.24 -6.17
C CYS A 69 -10.08 -7.02 -5.43
N VAL A 70 -10.30 -8.33 -5.32
CA VAL A 70 -9.27 -9.28 -4.87
C VAL A 70 -8.75 -10.03 -6.09
N LEU A 71 -7.44 -9.92 -6.33
CA LEU A 71 -6.72 -10.71 -7.31
C LEU A 71 -6.16 -11.95 -6.64
N THR A 72 -6.59 -13.11 -7.09
CA THR A 72 -6.07 -14.42 -6.65
C THR A 72 -5.25 -15.04 -7.76
N PHE A 73 -4.03 -15.47 -7.44
CA PHE A 73 -3.14 -16.13 -8.40
C PHE A 73 -2.24 -17.17 -7.71
N ARG A 74 -1.62 -18.05 -8.50
CA ARG A 74 -0.66 -19.03 -8.03
C ARG A 74 0.66 -18.84 -8.74
N ASP A 75 1.75 -19.12 -8.03
CA ASP A 75 3.07 -19.21 -8.65
C ASP A 75 3.15 -20.46 -9.51
N TYR A 76 3.63 -20.29 -10.75
CA TYR A 76 3.86 -21.40 -11.69
C TYR A 76 4.92 -22.41 -11.22
N LEU A 77 5.66 -22.10 -10.14
CA LEU A 77 6.69 -22.97 -9.58
C LEU A 77 6.12 -24.09 -8.68
N HIS A 78 4.85 -23.98 -8.28
CA HIS A 78 4.16 -25.01 -7.50
C HIS A 78 2.82 -25.42 -8.15
N PRO A 79 2.85 -26.02 -9.36
CA PRO A 79 1.67 -26.64 -9.93
C PRO A 79 1.28 -27.86 -9.09
N LYS A 80 -0.02 -28.04 -8.83
CA LYS A 80 -0.57 -29.27 -8.25
C LYS A 80 -0.37 -30.46 -9.18
#